data_AF-A0A4Q3T3K4-F1
#
_entry.id   AF-A0A4Q3T3K4-F1
#
_cell.length_a   1.000
_cell.length_b   1.000
_cell.length_c   1.000
_cell.angle_alpha   90.00
_cell.angle_beta   90.00
_cell.angle_gamma   90.00
#
_symmetry.space_group_name_H-M   'P 1'
#
loop_
_entity.id
_entity.type
_entity.pdbx_description
1 polymer ?
#
loop_
_entity_poly.entity_id
_entity_poly.type
_entity_poly.pdbx_seq_one_letter_code
_entity_poly.pdbx_strand_id
1 'polypeptide(L)'
;MAVLFYNFFIYLYGIGARLLAPFNPKAKLWLNGRKKLFARVEREWRELQKIPNRGPVIWMHCASLGEFEQGRPIIEGIKQHNRPARIIITFFSPSGYEIRKNYAGADLICYLPIDSAKNARRFVDLIRPDVVLWVKYEYWYYFLRELKNRNIPLILISG
;
A
#
# COMPACT_ATOMS: atom_id res chain seq x y z
N MET A 1 13.87 11.76 -19.66
CA MET A 1 13.93 10.43 -20.29
C MET A 1 13.56 9.29 -19.33
N ALA A 2 14.23 9.11 -18.19
CA ALA A 2 13.96 7.98 -17.27
C ALA A 2 12.48 7.83 -16.82
N VAL A 3 11.81 8.93 -16.48
CA VAL A 3 10.39 8.90 -16.05
C VAL A 3 9.43 8.47 -17.18
N LEU A 4 9.77 8.76 -18.44
CA LEU A 4 8.97 8.32 -19.59
C LEU A 4 9.07 6.80 -19.74
N PHE A 5 10.28 6.23 -19.64
CA PHE A 5 10.47 4.78 -19.64
C PHE A 5 9.76 4.11 -18.47
N TYR A 6 9.82 4.71 -17.27
CA TYR A 6 9.09 4.21 -16.10
C TYR A 6 7.57 4.17 -16.35
N ASN A 7 6.99 5.26 -16.86
CA ASN A 7 5.57 5.31 -17.19
C ASN A 7 5.18 4.26 -18.23
N PHE A 8 6.02 4.11 -19.27
CA PHE A 8 5.81 3.12 -20.30
C PHE A 8 5.85 1.70 -19.73
N PHE A 9 6.81 1.39 -18.86
CA PHE A 9 6.90 0.11 -18.17
C PHE A 9 5.66 -0.18 -17.31
N ILE A 10 5.21 0.77 -16.50
CA ILE A 10 4.00 0.62 -15.68
C ILE A 10 2.77 0.36 -16.55
N TYR A 11 2.65 1.06 -17.67
CA TYR A 11 1.56 0.86 -18.63
C TYR A 11 1.60 -0.54 -19.25
N LEU A 12 2.77 -0.97 -19.75
CA LEU A 12 2.96 -2.31 -20.32
C LEU A 12 2.73 -3.41 -19.29
N TYR A 13 3.19 -3.24 -18.05
CA TYR A 13 2.94 -4.19 -16.96
C TYR A 13 1.44 -4.37 -16.74
N GLY A 14 0.67 -3.27 -16.73
CA GLY A 14 -0.78 -3.31 -16.61
C GLY A 14 -1.47 -4.02 -17.79
N ILE A 15 -0.98 -3.84 -19.02
CA ILE A 15 -1.48 -4.59 -20.19
C ILE A 15 -1.15 -6.07 -20.07
N GLY A 16 0.11 -6.41 -19.79
CA GLY A 16 0.57 -7.78 -19.63
C GLY A 16 -0.24 -8.53 -18.59
N ALA A 17 -0.52 -7.90 -17.43
CA ALA A 17 -1.38 -8.47 -16.40
C ALA A 17 -2.80 -8.79 -16.94
N ARG A 18 -3.40 -7.92 -17.76
CA ARG A 18 -4.73 -8.15 -18.38
C ARG A 18 -4.71 -9.28 -19.40
N LEU A 19 -3.68 -9.34 -20.24
CA LEU A 19 -3.53 -10.39 -21.25
C LEU A 19 -3.30 -11.76 -20.61
N LEU A 20 -2.54 -11.81 -19.50
CA LEU A 20 -2.26 -13.04 -18.77
C LEU A 20 -3.39 -13.48 -17.83
N ALA A 21 -4.33 -12.59 -17.48
CA ALA A 21 -5.40 -12.87 -16.52
C ALA A 21 -6.28 -14.10 -16.83
N PRO A 22 -6.61 -14.44 -18.10
CA PRO A 22 -7.35 -15.66 -18.41
C PRO A 22 -6.56 -16.94 -18.09
N PHE A 23 -5.23 -16.88 -18.14
CA PHE A 23 -4.34 -18.03 -18.04
C PHE A 23 -3.60 -18.12 -16.70
N ASN A 24 -3.56 -17.03 -15.93
CA ASN A 24 -2.80 -16.95 -14.70
C ASN A 24 -3.69 -16.44 -13.53
N PRO A 25 -3.97 -17.29 -12.52
CA PRO A 25 -4.78 -16.91 -11.36
C PRO A 25 -4.23 -15.71 -10.58
N LYS A 26 -2.89 -15.59 -10.45
CA LYS A 26 -2.27 -14.46 -9.76
C LYS A 26 -2.50 -13.16 -10.53
N ALA A 27 -2.35 -13.15 -11.85
CA ALA A 27 -2.65 -11.98 -12.67
C ALA A 27 -4.13 -11.58 -12.55
N LYS A 28 -5.04 -12.56 -12.57
CA LYS A 28 -6.48 -12.34 -12.36
C LYS A 28 -6.79 -11.73 -10.99
N LEU A 29 -6.20 -12.25 -9.92
CA LEU A 29 -6.34 -11.71 -8.56
C LEU A 29 -5.75 -10.31 -8.45
N TRP A 30 -4.58 -10.07 -9.03
CA TRP A 30 -3.91 -8.77 -9.01
C TRP A 30 -4.76 -7.66 -9.65
N LEU A 31 -5.46 -7.99 -10.75
CA LEU A 31 -6.41 -7.08 -11.41
C LEU A 31 -7.70 -6.92 -10.60
N ASN A 32 -8.31 -8.03 -10.20
CA ASN A 32 -9.60 -8.03 -9.49
C ASN A 32 -9.49 -7.29 -8.15
N GLY A 33 -8.40 -7.49 -7.43
CA GLY A 33 -8.12 -6.80 -6.18
C GLY A 33 -7.96 -5.28 -6.30
N ARG A 34 -7.64 -4.80 -7.51
CA ARG A 34 -7.52 -3.36 -7.83
C ARG A 34 -8.76 -2.78 -8.49
N LYS A 35 -9.76 -3.60 -8.86
CA LYS A 35 -11.04 -3.10 -9.37
C LYS A 35 -11.74 -2.29 -8.28
N LYS A 36 -12.18 -1.07 -8.63
CA LYS A 36 -12.85 -0.14 -7.71
C LYS A 36 -12.07 0.13 -6.41
N LEU A 37 -10.74 -0.03 -6.43
CA LEU A 37 -9.86 0.10 -5.26
C LEU A 37 -10.12 1.39 -4.49
N PHE A 38 -10.05 2.55 -5.16
CA PHE A 38 -10.25 3.84 -4.49
C PHE A 38 -11.64 3.98 -3.88
N ALA A 39 -12.71 3.54 -4.56
CA ALA A 39 -14.06 3.62 -4.01
C ALA A 39 -14.22 2.78 -2.74
N ARG A 40 -13.59 1.59 -2.70
CA ARG A 40 -13.56 0.73 -1.52
C ARG A 40 -12.77 1.38 -0.38
N VAL A 41 -11.52 1.76 -0.66
CA VAL A 41 -10.62 2.35 0.34
C VAL A 41 -11.19 3.64 0.90
N GLU A 42 -11.78 4.49 0.06
CA GLU A 42 -12.41 5.74 0.50
C GLU A 42 -13.59 5.50 1.42
N ARG A 43 -14.45 4.51 1.12
CA ARG A 43 -15.56 4.14 2.00
C ARG A 43 -15.06 3.61 3.34
N GLU A 44 -14.15 2.64 3.33
CA GLU A 44 -13.59 2.05 4.55
C GLU A 44 -12.86 3.12 5.39
N TRP A 45 -12.07 3.97 4.75
CA TRP A 45 -11.35 5.06 5.41
C TRP A 45 -12.28 6.08 6.06
N ARG A 46 -13.38 6.47 5.39
CA ARG A 46 -14.39 7.37 5.97
C ARG A 46 -15.02 6.80 7.23
N GLU A 47 -15.29 5.51 7.29
CA GLU A 47 -15.81 4.88 8.51
C GLU A 47 -14.78 4.89 9.64
N LEU A 48 -13.50 4.62 9.33
CA LEU A 48 -12.42 4.72 10.31
C LEU A 48 -12.27 6.15 10.84
N GLN A 49 -12.44 7.18 9.99
CA GLN A 49 -12.33 8.58 10.43
C GLN A 49 -13.39 9.02 11.45
N LYS A 50 -14.51 8.29 11.60
CA LYS A 50 -15.55 8.61 12.60
C LYS A 50 -15.13 8.29 14.04
N ILE A 51 -14.09 7.48 14.24
CA ILE A 51 -13.65 7.07 15.57
C ILE A 51 -12.73 8.16 16.17
N PRO A 52 -13.05 8.72 17.34
CA PRO A 52 -12.25 9.75 18.00
C PRO A 52 -10.91 9.20 18.52
N ASN A 53 -9.95 10.09 18.81
CA ASN A 53 -8.65 9.76 19.43
C ASN A 53 -7.84 8.66 18.71
N ARG A 54 -7.80 8.71 17.39
CA ARG A 54 -7.20 7.68 16.52
C ARG A 54 -5.66 7.66 16.47
N GLY A 55 -4.99 8.66 17.03
CA GLY A 55 -3.52 8.78 16.96
C GLY A 55 -2.98 8.93 15.51
N PRO A 56 -1.68 8.70 15.30
CA PRO A 56 -1.05 8.86 14.00
C PRO A 56 -1.43 7.74 13.02
N VAL A 57 -1.39 8.05 11.73
CA VAL A 57 -1.60 7.13 10.62
C VAL A 57 -0.26 6.59 10.15
N ILE A 58 -0.03 5.31 10.36
CA ILE A 58 1.17 4.57 9.97
C ILE A 58 0.82 3.74 8.75
N TRP A 59 1.50 4.01 7.64
CA TRP A 59 1.31 3.27 6.40
C TRP A 59 2.49 2.34 6.13
N MET A 60 2.28 1.03 6.24
CA MET A 60 3.25 0.02 5.85
C MET A 60 2.98 -0.51 4.44
N HIS A 61 4.04 -0.66 3.65
CA HIS A 61 3.99 -1.30 2.36
C HIS A 61 4.92 -2.51 2.29
N CYS A 62 4.38 -3.61 1.78
CA CYS A 62 5.08 -4.86 1.56
C CYS A 62 4.75 -5.38 0.16
N ALA A 63 5.72 -5.74 -0.68
CA ALA A 63 5.41 -6.30 -1.99
C ALA A 63 4.71 -7.67 -1.90
N SER A 64 5.01 -8.47 -0.87
CA SER A 64 4.63 -9.88 -0.75
C SER A 64 4.42 -10.32 0.71
N LEU A 65 4.10 -11.60 0.91
CA LEU A 65 3.98 -12.18 2.26
C LEU A 65 5.32 -12.16 3.02
N GLY A 66 6.43 -12.46 2.35
CA GLY A 66 7.74 -12.53 3.00
C GLY A 66 8.16 -11.18 3.60
N GLU A 67 7.96 -10.08 2.85
CA GLU A 67 8.21 -8.73 3.39
C GLU A 67 7.23 -8.37 4.51
N PHE A 68 5.97 -8.80 4.42
CA PHE A 68 5.05 -8.57 5.52
C PHE A 68 5.48 -9.26 6.81
N GLU A 69 5.97 -10.51 6.77
CA GLU A 69 6.47 -11.15 7.99
C GLU A 69 7.68 -10.43 8.60
N GLN A 70 8.50 -9.74 7.79
CA GLN A 70 9.60 -8.92 8.28
C GLN A 70 9.12 -7.60 8.91
N GLY A 71 8.10 -6.97 8.34
CA GLY A 71 7.52 -5.72 8.88
C GLY A 71 6.57 -5.93 10.04
N ARG A 72 5.94 -7.12 10.15
CA ARG A 72 4.92 -7.44 11.15
C ARG A 72 5.35 -7.19 12.61
N PRO A 73 6.57 -7.57 13.05
CA PRO A 73 7.01 -7.30 14.42
C PRO A 73 6.99 -5.82 14.80
N ILE A 74 7.22 -4.91 13.84
CA ILE A 74 7.17 -3.46 14.09
C ILE A 74 5.73 -3.02 14.39
N ILE A 75 4.76 -3.50 13.61
CA ILE A 75 3.34 -3.23 13.84
C ILE A 75 2.88 -3.79 15.19
N GLU A 76 3.27 -5.02 15.51
CA GLU A 76 2.93 -5.65 16.78
C GLU A 76 3.54 -4.90 17.97
N GLY A 77 4.81 -4.48 17.84
CA GLY A 77 5.48 -3.64 18.83
C GLY A 77 4.80 -2.29 19.03
N ILE A 78 4.38 -1.60 17.97
CA ILE A 78 3.61 -0.34 18.08
C ILE A 78 2.33 -0.55 18.88
N LYS A 79 1.59 -1.62 18.61
CA LYS A 79 0.33 -1.93 19.32
C LYS A 79 0.54 -2.27 20.80
N GLN A 80 1.68 -2.86 21.17
CA GLN A 80 2.01 -3.19 22.56
C GLN A 80 2.17 -1.95 23.47
N HIS A 81 2.52 -0.79 22.91
CA HIS A 81 2.69 0.45 23.69
C HIS A 81 1.36 1.08 24.12
N ASN A 82 0.22 0.46 23.79
CA ASN A 82 -1.14 0.89 24.13
C ASN A 82 -1.45 2.37 23.78
N ARG A 83 -0.75 2.91 22.77
CA ARG A 83 -1.03 4.22 22.20
C ARG A 83 -1.91 4.05 20.97
N PRO A 84 -2.98 4.84 20.81
CA PRO A 84 -3.78 4.81 19.60
C PRO A 84 -2.91 5.09 18.38
N ALA A 85 -3.06 4.29 17.32
CA ALA A 85 -2.48 4.51 16.00
C ALA A 85 -3.36 3.82 14.96
N ARG A 86 -3.39 4.36 13.75
CA ARG A 86 -4.06 3.76 12.60
C ARG A 86 -3.05 3.08 11.70
N ILE A 87 -3.20 1.78 11.54
CA ILE A 87 -2.28 0.99 10.73
C ILE A 87 -2.93 0.69 9.38
N ILE A 88 -2.30 1.17 8.32
CA ILE A 88 -2.68 0.86 6.94
C ILE A 88 -1.61 -0.05 6.35
N ILE A 89 -2.02 -1.16 5.75
CA ILE A 89 -1.11 -2.07 5.06
C ILE A 89 -1.48 -2.15 3.60
N THR A 90 -0.48 -1.94 2.74
CA THR A 90 -0.63 -2.11 1.30
C THR A 90 0.23 -3.25 0.78
N PHE A 91 -0.33 -4.03 -0.13
CA PHE A 91 0.37 -5.11 -0.81
C PHE A 91 0.49 -4.88 -2.31
N PHE A 92 1.61 -5.26 -2.92
CA PHE A 92 1.70 -5.27 -4.38
C PHE A 92 1.19 -6.59 -4.97
N SER A 93 1.67 -7.71 -4.45
CA SER A 93 1.37 -9.07 -4.93
C SER A 93 0.12 -9.68 -4.27
N PRO A 94 -0.66 -10.50 -5.00
CA PRO A 94 -1.73 -11.30 -4.41
C PRO A 94 -1.24 -12.29 -3.36
N SER A 95 0.01 -12.76 -3.45
CA SER A 95 0.57 -13.68 -2.45
C SER A 95 0.62 -13.07 -1.05
N GLY A 96 0.87 -11.77 -0.93
CA GLY A 96 0.78 -11.06 0.36
C GLY A 96 -0.67 -10.75 0.71
N TYR A 97 -1.38 -10.08 -0.21
CA TYR A 97 -2.73 -9.58 0.05
C TYR A 97 -3.72 -10.69 0.38
N GLU A 98 -3.81 -11.75 -0.44
CA GLU A 98 -4.86 -12.77 -0.25
C GLU A 98 -4.70 -13.54 1.06
N ILE A 99 -3.47 -13.68 1.54
CA ILE A 99 -3.14 -14.37 2.79
C ILE A 99 -3.36 -13.46 4.01
N ARG A 100 -3.06 -12.15 3.89
CA ARG A 100 -3.03 -11.22 5.02
C ARG A 100 -4.08 -10.11 4.99
N LYS A 101 -5.02 -10.10 4.03
CA LYS A 101 -6.13 -9.11 3.94
C LYS A 101 -7.04 -9.02 5.17
N ASN A 102 -7.02 -10.02 6.05
CA ASN A 102 -7.79 -10.08 7.29
C ASN A 102 -6.90 -9.99 8.55
N TYR A 103 -5.68 -9.49 8.43
CA TYR A 103 -4.77 -9.36 9.57
C TYR A 103 -5.31 -8.35 10.59
N ALA A 104 -5.63 -8.84 11.80
CA ALA A 104 -6.24 -8.05 12.89
C ALA A 104 -5.33 -6.92 13.45
N GLY A 105 -4.05 -6.90 13.07
CA GLY A 105 -3.13 -5.83 13.45
C GLY A 105 -3.29 -4.54 12.62
N ALA A 106 -4.07 -4.56 11.55
CA ALA A 106 -4.28 -3.39 10.69
C ALA A 106 -5.75 -2.94 10.65
N ASP A 107 -5.95 -1.62 10.52
CA ASP A 107 -7.26 -1.00 10.37
C ASP A 107 -7.76 -1.05 8.92
N LEU A 108 -6.83 -0.98 7.97
CA LEU A 108 -7.13 -0.96 6.54
C LEU A 108 -6.06 -1.76 5.80
N ILE A 109 -6.50 -2.74 5.00
CA ILE A 109 -5.61 -3.53 4.14
C ILE A 109 -6.09 -3.45 2.70
N CYS A 110 -5.21 -3.03 1.80
CA CYS A 110 -5.54 -2.91 0.38
C CYS A 110 -4.35 -3.22 -0.53
N TYR A 111 -4.61 -3.28 -1.83
CA TYR A 111 -3.51 -3.31 -2.78
C TYR A 111 -2.91 -1.91 -2.92
N LEU A 112 -1.60 -1.82 -3.11
CA LEU A 112 -0.97 -0.57 -3.53
C LEU A 112 -1.58 -0.17 -4.90
N PRO A 113 -2.12 1.05 -5.03
CA PRO A 113 -2.54 1.58 -6.33
C PRO A 113 -1.37 1.55 -7.32
N ILE A 114 -1.67 1.45 -8.61
CA ILE A 114 -0.63 1.48 -9.64
C ILE A 114 0.12 2.80 -9.56
N ASP A 115 1.45 2.73 -9.46
CA ASP A 115 2.32 3.87 -9.24
C ASP A 115 2.33 4.80 -10.46
N SER A 116 1.44 5.78 -10.41
CA SER A 116 1.30 6.87 -11.36
C SER A 116 1.10 8.15 -10.57
N ALA A 117 1.49 9.29 -11.14
CA ALA A 117 1.35 10.59 -10.48
C ALA A 117 -0.06 10.80 -9.89
N LYS A 118 -1.11 10.47 -10.68
CA LYS A 118 -2.51 10.61 -10.26
C LYS A 118 -2.87 9.71 -9.09
N ASN A 119 -2.50 8.43 -9.16
CA ASN A 119 -2.87 7.47 -8.12
C ASN A 119 -2.09 7.69 -6.82
N ALA A 120 -0.78 7.99 -6.92
CA ALA A 120 0.05 8.28 -5.77
C ALA A 120 -0.49 9.50 -5.02
N ARG A 121 -0.71 10.61 -5.73
CA ARG A 121 -1.32 11.82 -5.17
C ARG A 121 -2.66 11.53 -4.52
N ARG A 122 -3.59 10.89 -5.24
CA ARG A 122 -4.93 10.55 -4.73
C ARG A 122 -4.88 9.67 -3.49
N PHE A 123 -4.00 8.68 -3.45
CA PHE A 123 -3.91 7.76 -2.31
C PHE A 123 -3.33 8.47 -1.09
N VAL A 124 -2.24 9.21 -1.24
CA VAL A 124 -1.63 9.97 -0.15
C VAL A 124 -2.57 11.07 0.37
N ASP A 125 -3.33 11.74 -0.52
CA ASP A 125 -4.38 12.70 -0.14
C ASP A 125 -5.50 12.06 0.68
N LEU A 126 -5.86 10.82 0.33
CA LEU A 126 -6.92 10.08 0.99
C LEU A 126 -6.52 9.66 2.40
N ILE A 127 -5.38 8.98 2.53
CA ILE A 127 -4.97 8.40 3.82
C ILE A 127 -4.22 9.36 4.73
N ARG A 128 -3.55 10.39 4.18
CA ARG A 128 -2.74 11.38 4.90
C ARG A 128 -1.86 10.75 5.98
N PRO A 129 -0.87 9.93 5.58
CA PRO A 129 -0.04 9.20 6.53
C PRO A 129 0.90 10.15 7.28
N ASP A 130 1.10 9.91 8.57
CA ASP A 130 2.07 10.61 9.40
C ASP A 130 3.48 10.00 9.27
N VAL A 131 3.56 8.69 8.99
CA VAL A 131 4.81 7.98 8.70
C VAL A 131 4.56 6.81 7.77
N VAL A 132 5.54 6.54 6.89
CA VAL A 132 5.51 5.43 5.95
C VAL A 132 6.65 4.45 6.24
N LEU A 133 6.32 3.16 6.24
CA LEU A 133 7.23 2.05 6.44
C LEU A 133 7.30 1.23 5.14
N TRP A 134 8.44 1.26 4.45
CA TRP A 134 8.66 0.45 3.25
C TRP A 134 9.56 -0.72 3.58
N VAL A 135 9.09 -1.94 3.37
CA VAL A 135 9.85 -3.14 3.70
C VAL A 135 10.61 -3.65 2.48
N LYS A 136 11.92 -3.81 2.62
CA LYS A 136 12.90 -4.12 1.56
C LYS A 136 13.00 -3.07 0.45
N TYR A 137 13.12 -3.51 -0.80
CA TYR A 137 13.50 -2.69 -1.96
C TYR A 137 12.26 -2.19 -2.72
N GLU A 138 11.28 -1.67 -1.98
CA GLU A 138 10.11 -1.05 -2.59
C GLU A 138 10.48 0.36 -3.02
N TYR A 139 10.60 0.63 -4.33
CA TYR A 139 10.96 1.95 -4.85
C TYR A 139 9.97 2.40 -5.91
N TRP A 140 8.82 2.90 -5.45
CA TRP A 140 7.74 3.40 -6.31
C TRP A 140 7.90 4.90 -6.55
N TYR A 141 8.36 5.28 -7.75
CA TYR A 141 8.77 6.64 -8.08
C TYR A 141 7.74 7.72 -7.71
N TYR A 142 6.46 7.56 -8.07
CA TYR A 142 5.47 8.60 -7.80
C TYR A 142 5.06 8.65 -6.33
N PHE A 143 4.97 7.51 -5.65
CA PHE A 143 4.77 7.50 -4.20
C PHE A 143 5.94 8.15 -3.45
N LEU A 144 7.19 7.79 -3.76
CA LEU A 144 8.37 8.45 -3.16
C LEU A 144 8.33 9.96 -3.37
N ARG A 145 8.04 10.37 -4.60
CA ARG A 145 7.97 11.79 -4.96
C ARG A 145 6.87 12.50 -4.16
N GLU A 146 5.68 11.91 -4.02
CA GLU A 146 4.61 12.54 -3.24
C GLU A 146 4.89 12.60 -1.74
N LEU A 147 5.48 11.56 -1.17
CA LEU A 147 5.88 11.57 0.23
C LEU A 147 6.94 12.64 0.50
N LYS A 148 7.95 12.73 -0.38
CA LYS A 148 8.98 13.77 -0.32
C LYS A 148 8.39 15.18 -0.45
N ASN A 149 7.53 15.42 -1.43
CA ASN A 149 6.90 16.73 -1.65
C ASN A 149 6.10 17.23 -0.45
N ARG A 150 5.58 16.30 0.37
CA ARG A 150 4.75 16.59 1.55
C ARG A 150 5.52 16.53 2.86
N ASN A 151 6.83 16.30 2.81
CA ASN A 151 7.69 16.07 3.97
C ASN A 151 7.17 14.96 4.90
N ILE A 152 6.53 13.93 4.33
CA ILE A 152 6.08 12.77 5.09
C ILE A 152 7.29 11.84 5.31
N PRO A 153 7.65 11.53 6.56
CA PRO A 153 8.79 10.66 6.83
C PRO A 153 8.55 9.26 6.29
N LEU A 154 9.54 8.74 5.58
CA LEU A 154 9.58 7.38 5.07
C LEU A 154 10.79 6.67 5.67
N ILE A 155 10.53 5.50 6.24
CA ILE A 155 11.55 4.62 6.80
C ILE A 155 11.60 3.37 5.93
N LEU A 156 12.79 3.10 5.38
CA LEU A 156 13.08 1.85 4.70
C LEU A 156 13.51 0.82 5.74
N ILE A 157 12.83 -0.32 5.80
CA ILE A 157 13.13 -1.42 6.70
C ILE A 157 13.75 -2.53 5.88
N SER A 158 15.03 -2.78 6.10
CA SER A 158 15.76 -3.91 5.51
C SER A 158 16.42 -4.70 6.63
N GLY A 159 16.19 -6.00 6.66
CA GLY A 159 16.81 -6.97 7.56
C GLY A 159 17.30 -8.18 6.79
#